data_AF-A0A6A6RTC2-F1
#
_entry.id   AF-A0A6A6RTC2-F1
#
_cell.length_a   1.000
_cell.length_b   1.000
_cell.length_c   1.000
_cell.angle_alpha   90.00
_cell.angle_beta   90.00
_cell.angle_gamma   90.00
#
_symmetry.space_group_name_H-M   'P 1'
#
loop_
_entity.id
_entity.type
_entity.pdbx_description
1 polymer ?
#
loop_
_entity_poly.entity_id
_entity_poly.type
_entity_poly.pdbx_seq_one_letter_code
_entity_poly.pdbx_strand_id
1 'polypeptide(L)' 'MATPGDILVVVHEFQARSPDELTLARGERIELIESDQEFGDGWYLGRNIETNDSGLFPEGTQQPPPPPSC' A
#
# COMPACT_ATOMS: atom_id res chain seq x y z
N MET A 1 7.91 11.40 -1.41
CA MET A 1 6.59 11.08 -0.84
C MET A 1 5.86 10.26 -1.89
N ALA A 2 5.22 9.16 -1.50
CA ALA A 2 4.42 8.37 -2.43
C ALA A 2 3.18 9.18 -2.82
N THR A 3 2.85 9.25 -4.10
CA THR A 3 1.68 9.97 -4.61
C THR A 3 0.58 9.00 -5.02
N PRO A 4 -0.70 9.38 -4.91
CA PRO A 4 -1.78 8.56 -5.44
C PRO A 4 -1.54 8.29 -6.94
N GLY A 5 -1.51 7.01 -7.32
CA GLY A 5 -1.10 6.47 -8.62
C GLY A 5 0.27 5.78 -8.63
N ASP A 6 1.08 5.91 -7.56
CA ASP A 6 2.34 5.15 -7.44
C ASP A 6 2.10 3.68 -7.15
N ILE A 7 2.99 2.83 -7.67
CA ILE A 7 3.02 1.41 -7.34
C ILE A 7 3.96 1.20 -6.15
N LEU A 8 3.38 0.73 -5.06
CA LEU A 8 4.08 0.37 -3.84
C LEU A 8 4.32 -1.14 -3.78
N VAL A 9 5.45 -1.52 -3.18
CA VAL A 9 5.79 -2.93 -2.99
C VAL A 9 5.64 -3.27 -1.52
N VAL A 10 4.86 -4.32 -1.25
CA VAL A 10 4.66 -4.83 0.10
C VAL A 10 5.95 -5.51 0.56
N VAL A 11 6.50 -5.06 1.69
CA VAL A 11 7.70 -5.67 2.29
C VAL A 11 7.40 -6.39 3.60
N HIS A 12 6.31 -6.00 4.24
CA HIS A 12 5.72 -6.69 5.38
C HIS A 12 4.33 -7.20 5.03
N GLU A 13 4.08 -8.46 5.32
CA GLU A 13 2.75 -9.04 5.27
C GLU A 13 1.82 -8.36 6.28
N PHE A 14 0.58 -8.11 5.86
CA PHE A 14 -0.46 -7.52 6.69
C PHE A 14 -1.76 -8.25 6.41
N GLN A 15 -2.37 -8.82 7.44
CA GLN A 15 -3.62 -9.54 7.30
C GLN A 15 -4.77 -8.63 7.72
N ALA A 16 -5.71 -8.40 6.79
CA ALA A 16 -6.92 -7.65 7.08
C ALA A 16 -7.71 -8.33 8.21
N ARG A 17 -8.12 -7.56 9.21
CA ARG A 17 -8.99 -7.97 10.32
C ARG A 17 -10.42 -7.49 10.11
N SER A 18 -10.59 -6.44 9.31
CA SER A 18 -11.86 -5.81 8.97
C SER A 18 -12.05 -5.81 7.45
N PRO A 19 -13.30 -5.75 6.96
CA PRO A 19 -13.58 -5.69 5.52
C PRO A 19 -13.11 -4.40 4.85
N ASP A 20 -12.79 -3.38 5.64
CA ASP A 20 -12.22 -2.11 5.17
C ASP A 20 -10.71 -2.19 4.97
N GLU A 21 -10.05 -3.21 5.55
CA GLU A 21 -8.60 -3.40 5.48
C GLU A 21 -8.22 -4.30 4.29
N LEU A 22 -7.06 -4.02 3.69
CA LEU A 22 -6.52 -4.80 2.58
C LEU A 22 -5.52 -5.85 3.09
N THR A 23 -5.67 -7.10 2.65
CA THR A 23 -4.66 -8.13 2.92
C THR A 23 -3.47 -7.94 1.98
N LEU A 24 -2.29 -7.79 2.57
CA LEU A 24 -1.03 -7.60 1.88
C LEU A 24 -0.13 -8.81 2.11
N ALA A 25 0.41 -9.37 1.03
CA ALA A 25 1.46 -10.38 1.09
C ALA A 25 2.79 -9.78 0.65
N ARG A 26 3.89 -10.20 1.29
CA ARG A 26 5.23 -9.72 0.95
C ARG A 26 5.56 -9.99 -0.51
N GLY A 27 5.94 -8.95 -1.24
CA GLY A 27 6.27 -8.98 -2.66
C GLY A 27 5.12 -8.58 -3.59
N GLU A 28 3.90 -8.42 -3.06
CA GLU A 28 2.76 -7.94 -3.83
C GLU A 28 2.93 -6.47 -4.23
N ARG A 29 2.24 -6.08 -5.28
CA ARG A 29 2.21 -4.71 -5.79
C ARG A 29 0.86 -4.08 -5.50
N ILE A 30 0.88 -2.92 -4.86
CA ILE A 30 -0.31 -2.17 -4.51
C ILE A 30 -0.27 -0.83 -5.23
N GLU A 31 -1.32 -0.51 -5.95
CA GLU A 31 -1.54 0.83 -6.48
C GLU A 31 -2.03 1.72 -5.33
N LEU A 32 -1.26 2.75 -5.00
CA LEU A 32 -1.63 3.74 -4.01
C LEU A 32 -2.79 4.57 -4.56
N ILE A 33 -3.96 4.52 -3.91
CA ILE A 33 -5.13 5.31 -4.30
C ILE A 33 -5.17 6.59 -3.49
N GLU A 34 -4.96 6.50 -2.18
CA GLU A 34 -4.90 7.64 -1.26
C GLU A 34 -3.71 7.50 -0.32
N SER A 35 -3.04 8.62 -0.08
CA SER A 35 -1.92 8.72 0.86
C SER A 35 -2.38 9.41 2.16
N ASP A 36 -1.58 9.25 3.21
CA ASP A 36 -1.74 9.94 4.50
C ASP A 36 -1.70 11.47 4.39
N GLN A 37 -1.24 12.00 3.26
CA GLN A 37 -1.13 13.44 3.01
C GLN A 37 -2.43 14.20 3.26
N GLU A 38 -3.59 13.57 3.04
CA GLU A 38 -4.90 14.21 3.15
C GLU A 38 -5.49 14.12 4.56
N PHE A 39 -5.18 13.07 5.33
CA PHE A 39 -5.81 12.78 6.62
C PHE A 39 -4.87 12.80 7.83
N GLY A 40 -3.60 12.43 7.68
CA GLY A 40 -2.62 12.39 8.78
C GLY A 40 -2.89 11.31 9.84
N ASP A 41 -3.53 10.21 9.45
CA ASP A 41 -3.95 9.09 10.32
C ASP A 41 -2.97 7.89 10.28
N GLY A 42 -2.00 7.89 9.36
CA GLY A 42 -1.00 6.81 9.16
C GLY A 42 -1.49 5.63 8.32
N TRP A 43 -2.63 5.79 7.65
CA TRP A 43 -3.25 4.78 6.78
C TRP A 43 -3.22 5.21 5.32
N TYR A 44 -2.90 4.27 4.45
CA TYR A 44 -2.97 4.42 3.02
C TYR A 44 -4.12 3.56 2.48
N LEU A 45 -4.85 4.11 1.51
CA LEU A 45 -5.79 3.34 0.71
C LEU A 45 -5.07 2.91 -0.54
N GLY A 46 -5.12 1.63 -0.86
CA GLY A 46 -4.61 1.16 -2.14
C GLY A 46 -5.35 -0.06 -2.63
N ARG A 47 -4.96 -0.46 -3.82
CA ARG A 47 -5.56 -1.58 -4.53
C ARG A 47 -4.49 -2.56 -4.92
N ASN A 48 -4.69 -3.80 -4.49
CA ASN A 48 -3.89 -4.92 -4.91
C ASN A 48 -4.14 -5.19 -6.40
N ILE A 49 -3.09 -5.15 -7.21
CA ILE A 49 -3.22 -5.38 -8.66
C ILE A 49 -3.35 -6.88 -9.00
N GLU A 50 -2.97 -7.77 -8.10
CA GLU A 50 -3.01 -9.22 -8.27
C GLU A 50 -4.38 -9.79 -7.90
N THR A 51 -4.90 -9.40 -6.72
CA THR A 51 -6.24 -9.84 -6.27
C THR A 51 -7.35 -8.91 -6.73
N ASN A 52 -7.00 -7.69 -7.17
CA ASN A 52 -7.95 -6.63 -7.53
C ASN A 52 -8.79 -6.12 -6.34
N ASP A 53 -8.39 -6.43 -5.10
CA ASP A 53 -9.01 -5.91 -3.88
C ASP A 53 -8.47 -4.54 -3.52
N SER A 54 -9.31 -3.71 -2.93
CA SER A 54 -8.95 -2.39 -2.43
C SER A 54 -9.33 -2.26 -0.95
N GLY A 55 -8.47 -1.62 -0.18
CA GLY A 55 -8.69 -1.40 1.24
C GLY A 55 -7.56 -0.64 1.89
N LEU A 56 -7.75 -0.38 3.18
CA LEU A 56 -6.81 0.36 4.02
C LEU A 56 -5.67 -0.54 4.47
N PHE A 57 -4.47 0.01 4.47
CA PHE A 57 -3.29 -0.63 5.05
C PHE A 57 -2.38 0.42 5.69
N PRO A 58 -1.59 0.04 6.71
CA PRO A 58 -0.70 0.97 7.39
C PRO A 58 0.54 1.27 6.54
N GLU A 59 1.00 2.52 6.54
CA GLU A 59 2.11 2.99 5.68
C GLU A 59 3.41 2.16 5.83
N GLY A 60 3.69 1.66 7.03
CA GLY A 60 4.93 0.95 7.35
C GLY A 60 5.04 -0.45 6.75
N THR A 61 3.97 -0.95 6.11
CA THR A 61 3.97 -2.27 5.48
C THR A 61 4.60 -2.27 4.09
N GLN A 62 4.73 -1.08 3.48
CA GLN A 62 5.15 -0.91 2.10
C GLN A 62 6.43 -0.08 2.02
N GLN A 63 7.18 -0.28 0.95
CA GLN A 63 8.32 0.58 0.64
C GLN A 63 8.16 1.16 -0.75
N PRO A 64 8.60 2.41 -0.98
CA PRO A 64 8.75 2.92 -2.33
C PRO A 64 9.71 1.99 -3.08
N PRO A 65 9.50 1.80 -4.40
CA PRO A 65 10.43 1.00 -5.19
C PRO A 65 11.86 1.56 -5.02
N PRO A 66 12.87 0.68 -4.93
CA PRO A 66 14.25 1.13 -4.77
C PRO A 66 14.60 2.07 -5.93
N PRO A 67 15.35 3.17 -5.67
CA PRO A 67 15.80 4.05 -6.74
C PRO A 67 16.62 3.23 -7.76
N PRO A 68 16.50 3.51 -9.08
CA PRO A 68 17.35 2.86 -10.07
C PRO A 68 18.80 3.14 -9.70
N SER A 69 19.58 2.08 -9.46
CA SER A 69 21.01 2.20 -9.20
C SER A 69 21.70 2.66 -10.49
N CYS A 70 22.22 3.89 -10.51
CA CYS A 70 23.14 4.38 -11.53
C CYS A 70 24.53 3.76 -11.38
#